data_AF-A0A4R3PQ35-F1
#
_entry.id   AF-A0A4R3PQ35-F1
#
_cell.length_a   1.000
_cell.length_b   1.000
_cell.length_c   1.000
_cell.angle_alpha   90.00
_cell.angle_beta   90.00
_cell.angle_gamma   90.00
#
_symmetry.space_group_name_H-M   'P 1'
#
loop_
_entity.id
_entity.type
_entity.pdbx_description
1 polymer ?
#
loop_
_entity_poly.entity_id
_entity_poly.type
_entity_poly.pdbx_seq_one_letter_code
_entity_poly.pdbx_strand_id
1 'polypeptide(L)'
;MTSKPVDLPADLASANLALVSERERLQAERDVVVAERDIAVARAANAQAMLSDNEALIASLELAIEKLKRELRGRRSERTARLIDQMELQLEELVMAATEDEAAAQAAAAKTSSVRSFNAQTAGPKAVAGGYRA
;
A
#
# COMPACT_ATOMS: atom_id res chain seq x y z
N MET A 1 19.00 -31.20 49.64
CA MET A 1 19.60 -31.52 48.33
C MET A 1 19.34 -30.34 47.40
N THR A 2 20.14 -29.27 47.53
CA THR A 2 20.00 -28.07 46.68
C THR A 2 21.07 -28.16 45.60
N SER A 3 20.68 -28.56 44.39
CA SER A 3 21.57 -28.58 43.23
C SER A 3 22.06 -27.16 42.96
N LYS A 4 23.38 -26.94 43.02
CA LYS A 4 23.99 -25.68 42.59
C LYS A 4 23.58 -25.40 41.15
N PRO A 5 23.26 -24.13 40.80
CA PRO A 5 23.02 -23.78 39.41
C PRO A 5 24.26 -24.17 38.61
N VAL A 6 24.07 -25.02 37.59
CA VAL A 6 25.14 -25.37 36.66
C VAL A 6 25.38 -24.12 35.83
N ASP A 7 26.40 -23.34 36.21
CA ASP A 7 26.85 -22.21 35.41
C ASP A 7 27.24 -22.74 34.03
N LEU A 8 26.50 -22.29 33.01
CA LEU A 8 26.84 -22.58 31.63
C LEU A 8 28.26 -22.08 31.37
N PRO A 9 29.10 -22.85 30.65
CA PRO A 9 30.44 -22.39 30.29
C PRO A 9 30.35 -21.05 29.57
N ALA A 10 31.18 -20.09 29.97
CA ALA A 10 31.16 -18.70 29.49
C ALA A 10 31.17 -18.57 27.96
N ASP A 11 31.76 -19.54 27.26
CA ASP A 11 31.82 -19.61 25.80
C ASP A 11 30.43 -19.85 25.17
N LEU A 12 29.57 -20.66 25.80
CA LEU A 12 28.20 -20.89 25.32
C LEU A 12 27.29 -19.68 25.56
N ALA A 13 27.45 -19.01 26.70
CA ALA A 13 26.73 -17.76 26.97
C ALA A 13 27.10 -16.68 25.95
N SER A 14 28.40 -16.57 25.63
CA SER A 14 28.92 -15.65 24.61
C SER A 14 28.41 -15.98 23.20
N ALA A 15 28.39 -17.27 22.83
CA ALA A 15 27.86 -17.72 21.55
C ALA A 15 26.35 -17.43 21.40
N ASN A 16 25.55 -17.65 22.46
CA ASN A 16 24.13 -17.32 22.44
C ASN A 16 23.89 -15.82 22.29
N LEU A 17 24.66 -14.96 22.97
CA LEU A 17 24.57 -13.51 22.82
C LEU A 17 24.93 -13.07 21.38
N ALA A 18 25.96 -13.67 20.78
CA ALA A 18 26.31 -13.41 19.39
C ALA A 18 25.17 -13.78 18.43
N LEU A 19 24.56 -14.95 18.61
CA LEU A 19 23.42 -15.40 17.80
C LEU A 19 22.17 -14.52 17.98
N VAL A 20 21.89 -14.05 19.21
CA VAL A 20 20.80 -13.09 19.46
C VAL A 20 21.08 -11.77 18.73
N SER A 21 22.29 -11.25 18.83
CA SER A 21 22.67 -10.01 18.15
C SER A 21 22.58 -10.11 16.62
N GLU A 22 22.91 -11.28 16.05
CA GLU A 22 22.77 -11.53 14.62
C GLU A 22 21.30 -11.65 14.21
N ARG A 23 20.46 -12.31 15.01
CA ARG A 23 19.02 -12.39 14.76
C ARG A 23 18.36 -11.02 14.82
N GLU A 24 18.73 -10.18 15.77
CA GLU A 24 18.22 -8.80 15.87
C GLU A 24 18.62 -7.98 14.64
N ARG A 25 19.86 -8.12 14.14
CA ARG A 25 20.30 -7.48 12.90
C ARG A 25 19.51 -7.96 11.68
N LEU A 26 19.33 -9.27 11.54
CA LEU A 26 18.55 -9.85 10.44
C LEU A 26 17.07 -9.47 10.53
N GLN A 27 16.50 -9.35 11.73
CA GLN A 27 15.14 -8.86 11.93
C GLN A 27 15.02 -7.40 11.49
N ALA A 28 15.95 -6.53 11.92
CA ALA A 28 15.96 -5.14 11.49
C ALA A 28 16.09 -4.99 9.97
N GLU A 29 16.96 -5.77 9.33
CA GLU A 29 17.11 -5.78 7.87
C GLU A 29 15.82 -6.25 7.18
N ARG A 30 15.20 -7.32 7.67
CA ARG A 30 13.91 -7.81 7.15
C ARG A 30 12.80 -6.77 7.29
N ASP A 31 12.74 -6.05 8.41
CA ASP A 31 11.72 -5.04 8.65
C ASP A 31 11.88 -3.85 7.68
N VAL A 32 13.12 -3.45 7.38
CA VAL A 32 13.38 -2.44 6.35
C VAL A 32 12.93 -2.92 4.97
N VAL A 33 13.32 -4.14 4.56
CA VAL A 33 12.92 -4.70 3.26
C VAL A 33 11.39 -4.84 3.14
N VAL A 34 10.73 -5.26 4.23
CA VAL A 34 9.26 -5.33 4.32
C VAL A 34 8.62 -3.96 4.14
N ALA A 35 9.15 -2.94 4.81
CA ALA A 35 8.64 -1.57 4.69
C ALA A 35 8.83 -1.01 3.26
N GLU A 36 9.99 -1.23 2.64
CA GLU A 36 10.25 -0.80 1.26
C GLU A 36 9.33 -1.50 0.26
N ARG A 37 9.13 -2.81 0.41
CA ARG A 37 8.17 -3.57 -0.39
C ARG A 37 6.77 -3.01 -0.23
N ASP A 38 6.32 -2.74 0.99
CA ASP A 38 4.96 -2.24 1.22
C ASP A 38 4.75 -0.87 0.57
N ILE A 39 5.77 0.00 0.60
CA ILE A 39 5.75 1.28 -0.12
C ILE A 39 5.68 1.06 -1.64
N ALA A 40 6.46 0.13 -2.18
CA ALA A 40 6.43 -0.18 -3.61
C ALA A 40 5.07 -0.73 -4.06
N VAL A 41 4.48 -1.63 -3.28
CA VAL A 41 3.15 -2.19 -3.52
C VAL A 41 2.08 -1.09 -3.47
N ALA A 42 2.13 -0.19 -2.48
CA ALA A 42 1.18 0.93 -2.39
C ALA A 42 1.28 1.88 -3.59
N ARG A 43 2.50 2.16 -4.08
CA ARG A 43 2.71 2.97 -5.28
C ARG A 43 2.17 2.29 -6.53
N ALA A 44 2.39 0.98 -6.68
CA ALA A 44 1.89 0.22 -7.82
C ALA A 44 0.35 0.19 -7.83
N ALA A 45 -0.28 -0.08 -6.68
CA ALA A 45 -1.73 -0.10 -6.56
C ALA A 45 -2.35 1.28 -6.88
N ASN A 46 -1.77 2.37 -6.37
CA ASN A 46 -2.22 3.72 -6.72
C ASN A 46 -2.08 4.01 -8.23
N ALA A 47 -0.96 3.62 -8.84
CA ALA A 47 -0.77 3.82 -10.27
C ALA A 47 -1.80 3.02 -11.09
N GLN A 48 -2.13 1.80 -10.66
CA GLN A 48 -3.13 0.97 -11.31
C GLN A 48 -4.54 1.57 -11.19
N ALA A 49 -4.94 2.04 -10.00
CA ALA A 49 -6.20 2.76 -9.81
C ALA A 49 -6.31 3.99 -10.72
N MET A 50 -5.25 4.80 -10.80
CA MET A 50 -5.22 5.97 -11.71
C MET A 50 -5.32 5.58 -13.19
N LEU A 51 -4.73 4.46 -13.60
CA LEU A 51 -4.85 3.97 -14.98
C LEU A 51 -6.28 3.54 -15.28
N SER A 52 -6.90 2.77 -14.38
CA SER A 52 -8.29 2.32 -14.53
C SER A 52 -9.28 3.50 -14.55
N ASP A 53 -9.09 4.49 -13.67
CA ASP A 53 -9.89 5.73 -13.66
C ASP A 53 -9.79 6.48 -15.00
N ASN A 54 -8.58 6.57 -15.55
CA ASN A 54 -8.37 7.22 -16.86
C ASN A 54 -9.01 6.42 -17.99
N GLU A 55 -8.95 5.09 -17.97
CA GLU A 55 -9.63 4.24 -18.96
C GLU A 55 -11.15 4.41 -18.90
N ALA A 56 -11.74 4.43 -17.70
CA ALA A 56 -13.17 4.71 -17.52
C ALA A 56 -13.55 6.11 -18.03
N LEU A 57 -12.70 7.12 -17.76
CA LEU A 57 -12.91 8.47 -18.28
C LEU A 57 -12.86 8.52 -19.81
N ILE A 58 -11.87 7.87 -20.43
CA ILE A 58 -11.76 7.79 -21.89
C ILE A 58 -13.01 7.14 -22.48
N ALA A 59 -13.43 5.98 -21.96
CA ALA A 59 -14.64 5.29 -22.41
C ALA A 59 -15.90 6.18 -22.30
N SER A 60 -16.03 6.94 -21.20
CA SER A 60 -17.15 7.86 -20.99
C SER A 60 -17.18 9.00 -22.02
N LEU A 61 -16.01 9.55 -22.36
CA LEU A 61 -15.88 10.63 -23.33
C LEU A 61 -16.15 10.12 -24.76
N GLU A 62 -15.67 8.93 -25.10
CA GLU A 62 -15.97 8.31 -26.38
C GLU A 62 -17.48 8.04 -26.54
N LEU A 63 -18.14 7.54 -25.48
CA LEU A 63 -19.59 7.34 -25.46
C LEU A 63 -20.34 8.67 -25.67
N ALA A 64 -19.93 9.73 -24.97
CA ALA A 64 -20.51 11.05 -25.14
C ALA A 64 -20.34 11.57 -26.58
N ILE A 65 -19.16 11.36 -27.19
CA ILE A 65 -18.89 11.70 -28.58
C ILE A 65 -19.81 10.94 -29.54
N GLU A 66 -20.02 9.64 -29.35
CA GLU A 66 -20.92 8.84 -30.20
C GLU A 66 -22.39 9.23 -30.04
N LYS A 67 -22.84 9.56 -28.81
CA LYS A 67 -24.18 10.10 -28.55
C LYS A 67 -24.39 11.42 -29.30
N LEU A 68 -23.44 12.35 -29.21
CA LEU A 68 -23.47 13.62 -29.97
C LEU A 68 -23.44 13.39 -31.49
N LYS A 69 -22.63 12.44 -31.99
CA LYS A 69 -22.60 12.08 -33.42
C LYS A 69 -23.94 11.53 -33.91
N ARG A 70 -24.67 10.77 -33.08
CA ARG A 70 -26.01 10.25 -33.40
C ARG A 70 -27.03 11.37 -33.49
N GLU A 71 -27.05 12.29 -32.52
CA GLU A 71 -27.90 13.49 -32.54
C GLU A 71 -27.69 14.29 -33.83
N LEU A 72 -26.45 14.35 -34.31
CA LEU A 72 -26.10 15.06 -35.54
C LEU A 72 -26.45 14.31 -36.84
N ARG A 73 -26.60 12.98 -36.86
CA ARG A 73 -26.58 12.18 -38.12
C ARG A 73 -27.78 11.29 -38.45
N GLY A 74 -28.79 11.13 -37.59
CA GLY A 74 -30.02 10.38 -37.93
C GLY A 74 -29.79 8.95 -38.46
N ARG A 75 -30.70 8.43 -39.32
CA ARG A 75 -30.91 7.06 -39.88
C ARG A 75 -29.75 6.01 -40.01
N ARG A 76 -28.46 6.35 -39.85
CA ARG A 76 -27.35 5.39 -39.64
C ARG A 76 -27.36 4.73 -38.23
N SER A 77 -28.42 4.94 -37.45
CA SER A 77 -28.48 4.76 -35.99
C SER A 77 -28.36 3.33 -35.48
N GLU A 78 -28.57 2.29 -36.29
CA GLU A 78 -28.61 0.91 -35.79
C GLU A 78 -27.20 0.35 -35.49
N ARG A 79 -26.21 0.65 -36.36
CA ARG A 79 -24.80 0.29 -36.09
C ARG A 79 -24.24 1.10 -34.92
N THR A 80 -24.60 2.38 -34.83
CA THR A 80 -24.16 3.25 -33.73
C THR A 80 -24.80 2.85 -32.40
N ALA A 81 -26.07 2.43 -32.40
CA ALA A 81 -26.75 1.91 -31.20
C ALA A 81 -26.02 0.68 -30.64
N ARG A 82 -25.70 -0.32 -31.49
CA ARG A 82 -24.94 -1.49 -31.04
C ARG A 82 -23.53 -1.17 -30.53
N LEU A 83 -22.88 -0.15 -31.10
CA LEU A 83 -21.58 0.30 -30.61
C LEU A 83 -21.72 0.96 -29.24
N ILE A 84 -22.77 1.76 -29.05
CA ILE A 84 -23.11 2.37 -27.76
C ILE A 84 -23.39 1.29 -26.71
N ASP A 85 -24.22 0.30 -27.01
CA ASP A 85 -24.54 -0.79 -26.06
C ASP A 85 -23.27 -1.56 -25.65
N GLN A 86 -22.35 -1.80 -26.59
CA GLN A 86 -21.05 -2.41 -26.29
C GLN A 86 -20.18 -1.51 -25.40
N MET A 87 -20.12 -0.21 -25.68
CA MET A 87 -19.34 0.73 -24.89
C MET A 87 -19.94 0.96 -23.50
N GLU A 88 -21.26 0.90 -23.34
CA GLU A 88 -21.94 0.97 -22.05
C GLU A 88 -21.58 -0.24 -21.19
N LEU A 89 -21.59 -1.44 -21.77
CA LEU A 89 -21.13 -2.66 -21.09
C LEU A 89 -19.65 -2.59 -20.71
N GLN A 90 -18.78 -2.13 -21.62
CA GLN A 90 -17.35 -1.94 -21.34
C GLN A 90 -17.11 -0.91 -20.24
N LEU A 91 -17.92 0.16 -20.19
CA LEU A 91 -17.81 1.17 -19.14
C LEU A 91 -18.23 0.60 -17.79
N GLU A 92 -19.29 -0.21 -17.73
CA GLU A 92 -19.66 -0.93 -16.50
C GLU A 92 -18.52 -1.82 -16.00
N GLU A 93 -17.88 -2.58 -16.90
CA GLU A 93 -16.72 -3.42 -16.57
C GLU A 93 -15.52 -2.59 -16.06
N LEU A 94 -15.18 -1.50 -16.74
CA LEU A 94 -14.08 -0.62 -16.34
C LEU A 94 -14.35 0.08 -15.01
N VAL A 95 -15.58 0.52 -14.75
CA VAL A 95 -15.96 1.12 -13.47
C VAL A 95 -15.84 0.09 -12.34
N MET A 96 -16.28 -1.15 -12.57
CA MET A 96 -16.09 -2.21 -11.59
C MET A 96 -14.60 -2.47 -11.33
N ALA A 97 -13.77 -2.56 -12.37
CA ALA A 97 -12.32 -2.72 -12.23
C ALA A 97 -11.68 -1.55 -11.46
N ALA A 98 -12.05 -0.30 -11.77
CA ALA A 98 -11.57 0.88 -11.06
C ALA A 98 -11.92 0.83 -9.57
N THR A 99 -13.14 0.39 -9.22
CA THR A 99 -13.56 0.26 -7.82
C THR A 99 -12.78 -0.82 -7.07
N GLU A 100 -12.43 -1.93 -7.74
CA GLU A 100 -11.60 -2.98 -7.17
C GLU A 100 -10.15 -2.52 -6.97
N ASP A 101 -9.59 -1.80 -7.95
CA ASP A 101 -8.25 -1.24 -7.89
C ASP A 101 -8.14 -0.14 -6.82
N GLU A 102 -9.17 0.70 -6.65
CA GLU A 102 -9.24 1.69 -5.55
C GLU A 102 -9.24 0.99 -4.19
N ALA A 103 -10.05 -0.07 -4.02
CA ALA A 103 -10.07 -0.84 -2.78
C ALA A 103 -8.70 -1.50 -2.48
N ALA A 104 -8.00 -1.98 -3.51
CA ALA A 104 -6.65 -2.52 -3.38
C ALA A 104 -5.63 -1.44 -2.98
N ALA A 105 -5.71 -0.25 -3.57
CA ALA A 105 -4.88 0.89 -3.22
C ALA A 105 -5.08 1.34 -1.77
N GLN A 106 -6.33 1.42 -1.30
CA GLN A 106 -6.67 1.75 0.08
C GLN A 106 -6.10 0.70 1.06
N ALA A 107 -6.24 -0.59 0.75
CA ALA A 107 -5.70 -1.67 1.58
C ALA A 107 -4.16 -1.65 1.66
N ALA A 108 -3.47 -1.32 0.56
CA ALA A 108 -2.02 -1.17 0.55
C ALA A 108 -1.55 0.07 1.35
N ALA A 109 -2.26 1.19 1.23
CA ALA A 109 -1.99 2.39 2.02
C ALA A 109 -2.11 2.13 3.53
N ALA A 110 -3.15 1.42 3.96
CA ALA A 110 -3.36 1.06 5.37
C ALA A 110 -2.17 0.27 5.94
N LYS A 111 -1.62 -0.71 5.20
CA LYS A 111 -0.44 -1.49 5.62
C LYS A 111 0.80 -0.62 5.83
N THR A 112 1.07 0.32 4.93
CA THR A 112 2.22 1.25 5.08
C THR A 112 2.08 2.18 6.28
N SER A 113 0.85 2.56 6.64
CA SER A 113 0.59 3.46 7.79
C SER A 113 0.80 2.76 9.14
N SER A 114 0.46 1.48 9.25
CA SER A 114 0.65 0.68 10.47
C SER A 114 2.11 0.44 10.82
N VAL A 115 3.01 0.36 9.83
CA VAL A 115 4.46 0.19 10.06
C VAL A 115 5.09 1.50 10.56
N ARG A 116 4.56 2.65 10.15
CA ARG A 116 5.08 3.96 10.57
C ARG A 116 4.70 4.33 12.01
N SER A 117 3.53 3.91 12.50
CA SER A 117 3.09 4.19 13.87
C SER A 117 3.87 3.40 14.93
N PHE A 118 4.37 2.21 14.61
CA PHE A 118 5.16 1.39 15.55
C PHE A 118 6.56 1.97 15.84
N ASN A 119 7.14 2.72 14.90
CA ASN A 119 8.48 3.31 15.05
C ASN A 119 8.50 4.67 15.81
N ALA A 120 7.33 5.22 16.17
CA ALA A 120 7.22 6.53 16.81
C ALA A 120 7.08 6.49 18.34
N GLN A 121 7.31 5.34 18.98
CA GLN A 121 7.08 5.16 20.42
C GLN A 121 8.36 4.91 21.23
N THR A 122 9.39 5.75 21.10
CA THR A 122 10.38 5.98 22.19
C THR A 122 11.14 7.29 21.98
N ALA A 123 10.54 8.42 22.36
CA ALA A 123 11.27 9.64 22.72
C ALA A 123 10.36 10.56 23.53
N GLY A 124 10.06 10.15 24.77
CA GLY A 124 9.44 11.06 25.74
C GLY A 124 10.39 12.24 26.01
N PRO A 125 9.89 13.47 26.13
CA PRO A 125 10.72 14.65 26.34
C PRO A 125 11.44 14.54 27.69
N LYS A 126 12.77 14.43 27.67
CA LYS A 126 13.61 14.58 28.87
C LYS A 126 13.53 16.04 29.32
N ALA A 127 12.74 16.29 30.37
CA ALA A 127 12.80 17.50 31.15
C ALA A 127 14.19 17.63 31.78
N VAL A 128 14.95 18.66 31.40
CA VAL A 128 16.13 19.08 32.15
C VAL A 128 15.68 20.15 33.14
N ALA A 129 15.53 19.73 34.38
CA ALA A 129 15.35 20.59 35.54
C ALA A 129 16.72 21.05 36.06
N GLY A 130 16.81 22.33 36.42
CA GLY A 130 17.66 22.78 37.53
C GLY A 130 18.92 23.55 37.17
N GLY A 131 18.98 24.81 37.63
CA GLY A 131 20.25 25.55 37.77
C GLY A 131 20.11 27.08 37.77
N TYR A 132 19.43 27.67 38.76
CA TYR A 132 19.45 29.12 39.04
C TYR A 132 20.69 29.52 39.88
N ARG A 133 21.26 30.70 39.56
CA ARG A 133 22.09 31.61 40.39
C ARG A 133 23.49 31.14 40.83
N ALA A 134 24.51 31.99 40.95
CA ALA A 134 24.55 33.44 41.19
C ALA A 134 25.47 34.19 40.22
#